data_AF-A0A316XAH9-F1
#
_entry.id   AF-A0A316XAH9-F1
#
_cell.length_a   1.000
_cell.length_b   1.000
_cell.length_c   1.000
_cell.angle_alpha   90.00
_cell.angle_beta   90.00
_cell.angle_gamma   90.00
#
_symmetry.space_group_name_H-M   'P 1'
#
loop_
_entity.id
_entity.type
_entity.pdbx_description
1 polymer ?
#
loop_
_entity_poly.entity_id
_entity_poly.type
_entity_poly.pdbx_seq_one_letter_code
_entity_poly.pdbx_strand_id
1 'polypeptide(L)'
;MLKQYPGLQKNYGYSEEARVDCMPDVKSVQGFADLLSPTYFYITSVIKDEYPYIGYGFSCSWDSEHGLGIMTHKDSVIEIGGADIAFDSWVAEEDLQKK
;
A
#
# COMPACT_ATOMS: atom_id res chain seq x y z
N MET A 1 -4.11 -6.79 -0.70
CA MET A 1 -3.32 -6.99 0.53
C MET A 1 -2.98 -8.45 0.83
N LEU A 2 -3.93 -9.34 1.20
CA LEU A 2 -3.60 -10.71 1.63
C LEU A 2 -2.70 -11.50 0.64
N LYS A 3 -2.93 -11.34 -0.67
CA LYS A 3 -2.11 -11.96 -1.73
C LYS A 3 -0.72 -11.31 -1.91
N GLN A 4 -0.59 -10.03 -1.60
CA GLN A 4 0.62 -9.23 -1.84
C GLN A 4 1.57 -9.23 -0.63
N TYR A 5 1.02 -9.42 0.58
CA TYR A 5 1.77 -9.32 1.82
C TYR A 5 2.95 -10.28 1.94
N PRO A 6 2.88 -11.56 1.49
CA PRO A 6 4.06 -12.43 1.49
C PRO A 6 5.21 -11.89 0.61
N GLY A 7 4.89 -11.19 -0.48
CA GLY A 7 5.87 -10.49 -1.30
C GLY A 7 6.53 -9.33 -0.54
N LEU A 8 5.74 -8.54 0.18
CA LEU A 8 6.26 -7.46 1.04
C LEU A 8 7.16 -8.00 2.15
N GLN A 9 6.74 -9.06 2.86
CA GLN A 9 7.57 -9.72 3.88
C GLN A 9 8.94 -10.15 3.31
N LYS A 10 8.95 -10.70 2.10
CA LYS A 10 10.20 -11.10 1.42
C LYS A 10 11.08 -9.90 1.07
N ASN A 11 10.49 -8.79 0.61
CA ASN A 11 11.22 -7.58 0.22
C ASN A 11 11.86 -6.88 1.43
N TYR A 12 11.15 -6.81 2.55
CA TYR A 12 11.69 -6.28 3.81
C TYR A 12 12.78 -7.19 4.40
N GLY A 13 12.68 -8.51 4.21
CA GLY A 13 13.78 -9.43 4.49
C GLY A 13 14.15 -9.56 5.97
N TYR A 14 13.20 -9.31 6.89
CA TYR A 14 13.41 -9.53 8.32
C TYR A 14 13.83 -10.98 8.61
N SER A 15 14.65 -11.16 9.66
CA SER A 15 14.94 -12.48 10.22
C SER A 15 13.64 -13.15 10.69
N GLU A 16 13.64 -14.47 10.82
CA GLU A 16 12.45 -15.20 11.30
C GLU A 16 11.96 -14.69 12.66
N GLU A 17 12.89 -14.38 13.57
CA GLU A 17 12.60 -13.82 14.89
C GLU A 17 11.94 -12.44 14.76
N ALA A 18 12.55 -11.51 14.02
CA ALA A 18 12.01 -10.15 13.84
C ALA A 18 10.68 -10.14 13.07
N ARG A 19 10.48 -11.11 12.17
CA ARG A 19 9.25 -11.23 11.38
C ARG A 19 8.04 -11.52 12.25
N VAL A 20 8.18 -12.33 13.30
CA VAL A 20 7.07 -12.64 14.21
C VAL A 20 6.54 -11.38 14.89
N ASP A 21 7.43 -10.45 15.25
CA ASP A 21 7.06 -9.24 15.97
C ASP A 21 6.66 -8.08 15.03
N CYS A 22 7.36 -7.92 13.89
CA CYS A 22 7.15 -6.79 12.99
C CYS A 22 6.14 -7.09 11.87
N MET A 23 6.25 -8.27 11.23
CA MET A 23 5.46 -8.67 10.06
C MET A 23 4.91 -10.10 10.18
N PRO A 24 4.05 -10.40 11.17
CA PRO A 24 3.56 -11.75 11.41
C PRO A 24 2.74 -12.27 10.22
N ASP A 25 2.65 -13.60 10.08
CA ASP A 25 1.83 -14.19 9.02
C ASP A 25 0.34 -13.90 9.22
N VAL A 26 -0.27 -13.26 8.22
CA VAL A 26 -1.70 -12.89 8.23
C VAL A 26 -2.50 -13.87 7.39
N LYS A 27 -3.49 -14.53 8.01
CA LYS A 27 -4.33 -15.57 7.37
C LYS A 27 -5.67 -15.06 6.86
N SER A 28 -6.09 -13.86 7.27
CA SER A 28 -7.36 -13.25 6.87
C SER A 28 -7.22 -11.74 6.78
N VAL A 29 -8.11 -11.08 6.03
CA VAL A 29 -8.09 -9.61 5.90
C VAL A 29 -8.20 -8.92 7.25
N GLN A 30 -8.98 -9.48 8.19
CA GLN A 30 -9.14 -8.92 9.53
C GLN A 30 -7.83 -8.87 10.33
N GLY A 31 -6.88 -9.78 10.05
CA GLY A 31 -5.58 -9.78 10.73
C GLY A 31 -4.70 -8.58 10.41
N PHE A 32 -5.05 -7.76 9.42
CA PHE A 32 -4.37 -6.48 9.18
C PHE A 32 -4.85 -5.36 10.09
N ALA A 33 -5.97 -5.51 10.80
CA ALA A 33 -6.53 -4.45 11.64
C ALA A 33 -5.58 -4.02 12.76
N ASP A 34 -4.75 -4.94 13.25
CA ASP A 34 -3.76 -4.66 14.29
C ASP A 34 -2.40 -4.20 13.71
N LEU A 35 -2.23 -4.29 12.39
CA LEU A 35 -0.96 -4.01 11.71
C LEU A 35 -0.97 -2.75 10.87
N LEU A 36 -2.15 -2.30 10.42
CA LEU A 36 -2.32 -1.17 9.53
C LEU A 36 -3.33 -0.20 10.12
N SER A 37 -2.98 1.08 10.16
CA SER A 37 -3.92 2.15 10.52
C SER A 37 -3.91 3.24 9.45
N PRO A 38 -5.08 3.63 8.92
CA PRO A 38 -5.14 4.68 7.90
C PRO A 38 -4.68 6.01 8.49
N THR A 39 -3.83 6.73 7.76
CA THR A 39 -3.28 8.02 8.21
C THR A 39 -3.77 9.17 7.36
N TYR A 40 -3.85 8.99 6.05
CA TYR A 40 -4.27 10.00 5.10
C TYR A 40 -4.76 9.38 3.79
N PHE A 41 -5.45 10.19 2.99
CA PHE A 41 -5.72 9.88 1.59
C PHE A 41 -5.45 11.11 0.73
N TYR A 42 -5.06 10.86 -0.52
CA TYR A 42 -4.83 11.87 -1.54
C TYR A 42 -5.79 11.66 -2.69
N ILE A 43 -6.46 12.73 -3.10
CA ILE A 43 -7.18 12.77 -4.38
C ILE A 43 -6.21 13.40 -5.37
N THR A 44 -5.83 12.65 -6.41
CA THR A 44 -4.85 13.15 -7.38
C THR A 44 -5.52 14.04 -8.43
N SER A 45 -4.71 14.85 -9.12
CA SER A 45 -5.15 15.63 -10.29
C SER A 45 -5.21 14.81 -11.59
N VAL A 46 -4.76 13.55 -11.57
CA VAL A 46 -4.75 12.66 -12.73
C VAL A 46 -6.11 11.99 -12.85
N ILE A 47 -6.76 12.14 -14.00
CA ILE A 47 -8.13 11.65 -14.24
C ILE A 47 -8.12 10.58 -15.34
N LYS A 48 -8.70 9.41 -15.04
CA LYS A 48 -8.97 8.33 -16.00
C LYS A 48 -10.45 7.97 -15.94
N ASP A 49 -11.11 7.90 -17.08
CA ASP A 49 -12.55 7.62 -17.21
C ASP A 49 -13.46 8.52 -16.35
N GLU A 50 -13.17 9.82 -16.25
CA GLU A 50 -13.89 10.78 -15.39
C GLU A 50 -13.71 10.60 -13.87
N TYR A 51 -12.84 9.69 -13.42
CA TYR A 51 -12.52 9.50 -12.00
C TYR A 51 -11.05 9.81 -11.70
N PRO A 52 -10.76 10.50 -10.57
CA PRO A 52 -9.39 10.66 -10.12
C PRO A 52 -8.82 9.35 -9.58
N TYR A 53 -7.49 9.24 -9.56
CA TYR A 53 -6.84 8.24 -8.74
C TYR A 53 -6.93 8.68 -7.26
N ILE A 54 -7.02 7.69 -6.37
CA ILE A 54 -7.00 7.93 -4.93
C ILE A 54 -5.86 7.13 -4.33
N GLY A 55 -4.95 7.83 -3.67
CA GLY A 55 -3.90 7.21 -2.88
C GLY A 55 -4.26 7.15 -1.41
N TYR A 56 -3.91 6.06 -0.74
CA TYR A 56 -4.14 5.83 0.68
C TYR A 56 -2.82 5.59 1.39
N GLY A 57 -2.56 6.36 2.44
CA GLY A 57 -1.45 6.15 3.34
C GLY A 57 -1.89 5.42 4.61
N PHE A 58 -1.03 4.53 5.07
CA PHE A 58 -1.19 3.81 6.32
C PHE A 58 0.10 3.89 7.14
N SER A 59 -0.03 3.99 8.45
CA SER A 59 1.03 3.52 9.32
C SER A 59 1.00 2.00 9.35
N CYS A 60 2.17 1.37 9.51
CA CYS A 60 2.28 -0.06 9.62
C CYS A 60 3.22 -0.48 10.77
N SER A 61 2.99 -1.67 11.34
CA SER A 61 3.79 -2.18 12.46
C SER A 61 5.25 -2.47 12.10
N TRP A 62 5.54 -2.68 10.82
CA TRP A 62 6.86 -3.08 10.34
C TRP A 62 7.72 -1.93 9.82
N ASP A 63 7.13 -0.77 9.57
CA ASP A 63 7.85 0.40 9.11
C ASP A 63 7.20 1.64 9.70
N SER A 64 7.41 1.84 11.00
CA SER A 64 6.78 2.93 11.74
C SER A 64 7.24 4.32 11.30
N GLU A 65 8.40 4.41 10.64
CA GLU A 65 8.95 5.66 10.13
C GLU A 65 8.38 6.03 8.76
N HIS A 66 8.31 5.06 7.82
CA HIS A 66 7.95 5.36 6.44
C HIS A 66 6.50 4.99 6.11
N GLY A 67 5.91 3.97 6.73
CA GLY A 67 4.53 3.52 6.48
C GLY A 67 4.32 2.80 5.14
N LEU A 68 3.06 2.64 4.75
CA LEU A 68 2.62 1.95 3.54
C LEU A 68 1.74 2.87 2.68
N GLY A 69 2.00 2.89 1.38
CA GLY A 69 1.21 3.63 0.39
C GLY A 69 0.52 2.68 -0.58
N ILE A 70 -0.72 3.02 -0.93
CA ILE A 70 -1.51 2.27 -1.92
C ILE A 70 -2.13 3.26 -2.89
N MET A 71 -1.81 3.15 -4.18
CA MET A 71 -2.47 3.88 -5.25
C MET A 71 -3.65 3.07 -5.80
N THR A 72 -4.81 3.70 -5.96
CA THR A 72 -6.01 3.06 -6.48
C THR A 72 -6.69 3.89 -7.57
N HIS A 73 -7.42 3.21 -8.45
CA HIS A 73 -8.36 3.83 -9.37
C HIS A 73 -9.65 3.01 -9.35
N LYS A 74 -10.77 3.66 -9.01
CA LYS A 74 -12.07 2.99 -8.79
C LYS A 74 -11.95 1.81 -7.81
N ASP A 75 -12.12 0.60 -8.28
CA ASP A 75 -12.07 -0.67 -7.54
C ASP A 75 -10.73 -1.42 -7.70
N SER A 76 -9.79 -0.84 -8.45
CA SER A 76 -8.50 -1.46 -8.77
C SER A 76 -7.37 -0.87 -7.94
N VAL A 77 -6.52 -1.75 -7.41
CA VAL A 77 -5.24 -1.37 -6.81
C VAL A 77 -4.19 -1.31 -7.93
N ILE A 78 -3.59 -0.15 -8.10
CA ILE A 78 -2.59 0.11 -9.13
C ILE A 78 -1.21 -0.27 -8.62
N GLU A 79 -0.86 0.21 -7.42
CA GLU A 79 0.44 -0.05 -6.82
C GLU A 79 0.36 -0.07 -5.29
N ILE A 80 1.25 -0.85 -4.68
CA ILE A 80 1.47 -0.90 -3.23
C ILE A 80 2.97 -0.78 -3.00
N GLY A 81 3.39 0.15 -2.15
CA GLY A 81 4.79 0.36 -1.81
C GLY A 81 4.95 1.18 -0.54
N GLY A 82 6.03 1.95 -0.46
CA GLY A 82 6.23 2.93 0.61
C GLY A 82 5.10 3.97 0.62
N ALA A 83 5.00 4.76 1.68
CA ALA A 83 3.90 5.72 1.81
C ALA A 83 3.93 6.84 0.75
N ASP A 84 5.06 7.03 0.09
CA ASP A 84 5.21 7.88 -1.09
C ASP A 84 4.30 7.48 -2.26
N ILE A 85 4.03 6.18 -2.45
CA ILE A 85 3.10 5.68 -3.47
C ILE A 85 1.70 6.30 -3.33
N ALA A 86 1.29 6.69 -2.12
CA ALA A 86 -0.02 7.31 -1.93
C ALA A 86 -0.13 8.72 -2.54
N PHE A 87 0.97 9.40 -2.83
CA PHE A 87 0.96 10.76 -3.39
C PHE A 87 1.86 10.95 -4.60
N ASP A 88 2.58 9.91 -5.05
CA ASP A 88 3.37 9.97 -6.26
C ASP A 88 2.46 10.02 -7.51
N SER A 89 2.45 11.17 -8.19
CA SER A 89 1.67 11.36 -9.41
C SER A 89 2.14 10.48 -10.55
N TRP A 90 3.42 10.07 -10.56
CA TRP A 90 3.97 9.26 -11.64
C TRP A 90 3.29 7.88 -11.71
N VAL A 91 2.96 7.28 -10.56
CA VAL A 91 2.22 6.00 -10.52
C VAL A 91 0.87 6.11 -11.24
N ALA A 92 0.14 7.20 -10.99
CA ALA A 92 -1.15 7.46 -11.65
C ALA A 92 -0.98 7.79 -13.14
N GLU A 93 0.03 8.58 -13.50
CA GLU A 93 0.35 8.91 -14.89
C GLU A 93 0.75 7.67 -15.70
N GLU A 94 1.55 6.78 -15.14
CA GLU A 94 1.98 5.55 -15.79
C GLU A 94 0.78 4.63 -16.09
N ASP A 95 -0.13 4.44 -15.12
CA ASP A 95 -1.36 3.67 -15.34
C ASP A 95 -2.32 4.32 -16.34
N LEU A 96 -2.38 5.65 -16.38
CA LEU A 96 -3.16 6.37 -17.38
C LEU A 96 -2.69 6.08 -18.81
N GLN A 97 -1.38 5.87 -19.01
CA GLN A 97 -0.81 5.53 -20.33
C GLN A 97 -0.99 4.05 -20.71
N LYS A 98 -1.36 3.16 -19.77
CA LYS A 98 -1.62 1.74 -20.05
C LYS A 98 -2.99 1.62 -20.74
N LYS A 99 -2.96 1.12 -21.99
CA LYS A 99 -4.15 0.86 -22.82
C LYS A 99 -4.93 -0.36 -22.36
#